data_AF-A0A3D1DMC6-F1
#
_entry.id   AF-A0A3D1DMC6-F1
#
_cell.length_a   1.000
_cell.length_b   1.000
_cell.length_c   1.000
_cell.angle_alpha   90.00
_cell.angle_beta   90.00
_cell.angle_gamma   90.00
#
_symmetry.space_group_name_H-M   'P 1'
#
loop_
_entity.id
_entity.type
_entity.pdbx_description
1 polymer ?
#
loop_
_entity_poly.entity_id
_entity_poly.type
_entity_poly.pdbx_seq_one_letter_code
_entity_poly.pdbx_strand_id
1 'polypeptide(L)'
;MSEQPSGRVDSVDQLREFYDDPSLLSQQKFMETLDDHCQAMITHSPFYCIATVNPDGSLDVSPRGDPPGSVVVLDPTTLLLPDRKGNNRLDSMSNV
;
A
#
# COMPACT_ATOMS: atom_id res chain seq x y z
N MET A 1 -26.76 -25.44 24.20
CA MET A 1 -27.33 -25.36 22.85
C MET A 1 -26.95 -23.99 22.32
N SER A 2 -25.98 -23.96 21.42
CA SER A 2 -25.26 -22.77 20.97
C SER A 2 -26.08 -22.00 19.91
N GLU A 3 -26.50 -20.78 20.23
CA GLU A 3 -26.88 -19.80 19.20
C GLU A 3 -25.59 -19.19 18.64
N GLN A 4 -25.33 -19.40 17.35
CA GLN A 4 -24.30 -18.65 16.63
C GLN A 4 -24.83 -17.24 16.29
N PRO A 5 -23.98 -16.20 16.32
CA PRO A 5 -24.42 -14.84 16.07
C PRO A 5 -24.75 -14.63 14.59
N SER A 6 -25.94 -14.07 14.31
CA SER A 6 -26.34 -13.61 12.98
C SER A 6 -25.41 -12.47 12.53
N GLY A 7 -24.51 -12.74 11.59
CA GLY A 7 -23.58 -11.73 11.06
C GLY A 7 -22.15 -12.20 10.80
N ARG A 8 -21.86 -13.50 11.00
CA ARG A 8 -20.58 -14.07 10.58
C ARG A 8 -20.53 -14.19 9.05
N VAL A 9 -19.48 -13.63 8.45
CA VAL A 9 -19.17 -13.69 7.02
C VAL A 9 -17.89 -14.48 6.84
N ASP A 10 -17.95 -15.62 6.16
CA ASP A 10 -16.83 -16.56 6.02
C ASP A 10 -16.16 -16.52 4.63
N SER A 11 -16.68 -15.71 3.70
CA SER A 11 -16.05 -15.51 2.38
C SER A 11 -16.25 -14.10 1.83
N VAL A 12 -15.42 -13.72 0.87
CA VAL A 12 -15.55 -12.45 0.13
C VAL A 12 -16.87 -12.41 -0.65
N ASP A 13 -17.32 -13.55 -1.17
CA ASP A 13 -18.59 -13.65 -1.91
C ASP A 13 -19.79 -13.40 -0.99
N GLN A 14 -19.81 -13.98 0.21
CA GLN A 14 -20.82 -13.69 1.23
C GLN A 14 -20.78 -12.21 1.64
N LEU A 15 -19.58 -11.63 1.76
CA LEU A 15 -19.46 -10.20 2.04
C LEU A 15 -20.08 -9.36 0.91
N ARG A 16 -19.94 -9.80 -0.34
CA ARG A 16 -20.47 -9.10 -1.51
C ARG A 16 -21.98 -9.01 -1.53
N GLU A 17 -22.69 -9.96 -0.94
CA GLU A 17 -24.16 -9.91 -0.81
C GLU A 17 -24.67 -8.71 0.00
N PHE A 18 -23.83 -8.12 0.86
CA PHE A 18 -24.19 -6.96 1.69
C PHE A 18 -23.89 -5.61 1.03
N TYR A 19 -23.20 -5.58 -0.11
CA TYR A 19 -22.74 -4.35 -0.74
C TYR A 19 -23.03 -4.35 -2.24
N ASP A 20 -23.50 -3.22 -2.75
CA ASP A 20 -23.61 -3.02 -4.19
C ASP A 20 -22.24 -3.08 -4.87
N ASP A 21 -22.26 -3.35 -6.17
CA ASP A 21 -21.07 -3.25 -7.00
C ASP A 21 -20.49 -1.82 -6.98
N PRO A 22 -19.15 -1.69 -7.00
CA PRO A 22 -18.52 -0.37 -7.03
C PRO A 22 -18.97 0.41 -8.27
N SER A 23 -19.27 1.70 -8.10
CA SER A 23 -19.63 2.57 -9.23
C SER A 23 -18.53 2.59 -10.30
N LEU A 24 -18.89 2.85 -11.57
CA LEU A 24 -17.91 3.00 -12.66
C LEU A 24 -16.82 4.01 -12.32
N LEU A 25 -17.19 5.15 -11.71
CA LEU A 25 -16.24 6.16 -11.28
C LEU A 25 -15.29 5.66 -10.19
N SER A 26 -15.75 4.78 -9.29
CA SER A 26 -14.88 4.17 -8.27
C SER A 26 -13.89 3.19 -8.90
N GLN A 27 -14.34 2.40 -9.86
CA GLN A 27 -13.47 1.46 -10.59
C GLN A 27 -12.41 2.17 -11.43
N GLN A 28 -12.75 3.34 -12.00
CA GLN A 28 -11.85 4.11 -12.86
C GLN A 28 -10.82 4.97 -12.11
N LYS A 29 -10.91 5.08 -10.77
CA LYS A 29 -9.94 5.83 -9.96
C LYS A 29 -8.61 5.10 -9.75
N PHE A 30 -8.45 3.91 -10.31
CA PHE A 30 -7.18 3.20 -10.34
C PHE A 30 -6.29 3.77 -11.44
N MET A 31 -5.05 4.09 -11.07
CA MET A 31 -4.03 4.56 -12.01
C MET A 31 -2.90 3.55 -12.03
N GLU A 32 -2.55 3.06 -13.20
CA GLU A 32 -1.39 2.15 -13.39
C GLU A 32 -0.06 2.90 -13.33
N THR A 33 -0.08 4.21 -13.53
CA THR A 33 1.10 5.08 -13.54
C THR A 33 0.83 6.34 -12.73
N LEU A 34 1.89 6.95 -12.20
CA LEU A 34 1.81 8.19 -11.45
C LEU A 34 1.61 9.36 -12.40
N ASP A 35 0.49 10.08 -12.26
CA ASP A 35 0.29 11.34 -12.96
C ASP A 35 1.14 12.47 -12.36
N ASP A 36 1.11 13.66 -12.98
CA ASP A 36 1.90 14.81 -12.56
C ASP A 36 1.59 15.24 -11.10
N HIS A 37 0.34 15.04 -10.64
CA HIS A 37 -0.06 15.38 -9.29
C HIS A 37 0.50 14.40 -8.26
N CYS A 38 0.44 13.10 -8.54
CA CYS A 38 1.05 12.05 -7.73
C CYS A 38 2.56 12.24 -7.63
N GLN A 39 3.23 12.49 -8.77
CA GLN A 39 4.66 12.74 -8.80
C GLN A 39 5.02 13.97 -7.97
N ALA A 40 4.29 15.07 -8.14
CA ALA A 40 4.48 16.28 -7.34
C ALA A 40 4.28 16.02 -5.84
N MET A 41 3.25 15.27 -5.44
CA MET A 41 3.02 14.90 -4.04
C MET A 41 4.21 14.14 -3.47
N ILE A 42 4.70 13.11 -4.19
CA ILE A 42 5.83 12.29 -3.77
C ILE A 42 7.09 13.15 -3.60
N THR A 43 7.39 14.01 -4.57
CA THR A 43 8.56 14.90 -4.52
C THR A 43 8.54 15.81 -3.28
N HIS A 44 7.37 16.27 -2.84
CA HIS A 44 7.26 17.16 -1.68
C HIS A 44 7.09 16.43 -0.34
N SER A 45 6.95 15.11 -0.34
CA SER A 45 6.66 14.33 0.86
C SER A 45 7.94 14.06 1.68
N PRO A 46 8.01 14.46 2.96
CA PRO A 46 9.16 14.17 3.82
C PRO A 46 9.05 12.81 4.55
N PHE A 47 7.96 12.07 4.33
CA PHE A 47 7.62 10.85 5.05
C PHE A 47 6.84 9.91 4.15
N TYR A 48 7.12 8.62 4.25
CA TYR A 48 6.37 7.57 3.56
C TYR A 48 6.45 6.24 4.33
N CYS A 49 5.49 5.36 4.06
CA CYS A 49 5.48 3.99 4.57
C CYS A 49 5.60 3.02 3.40
N ILE A 50 6.46 2.02 3.52
CA ILE A 50 6.53 0.89 2.58
C ILE A 50 5.93 -0.33 3.27
N ALA A 51 4.94 -0.94 2.62
CA ALA A 51 4.39 -2.23 3.02
C ALA A 51 4.90 -3.32 2.09
N THR A 52 5.35 -4.45 2.65
CA THR A 52 5.85 -5.62 1.92
C THR A 52 5.15 -6.87 2.41
N VAL A 53 5.02 -7.87 1.52
CA VAL A 53 4.35 -9.14 1.84
C VAL A 53 5.38 -10.26 1.72
N ASN A 54 5.57 -11.01 2.81
CA ASN A 54 6.41 -12.18 2.81
C ASN A 54 5.82 -13.32 1.98
N PRO A 55 6.64 -14.29 1.55
CA PRO A 55 6.16 -15.51 0.88
C PRO A 55 5.15 -16.32 1.72
N ASP A 56 5.17 -16.19 3.05
CA ASP A 56 4.21 -16.83 3.97
C ASP A 56 2.91 -16.03 4.16
N GLY A 57 2.79 -14.88 3.50
CA GLY A 57 1.63 -13.98 3.58
C GLY A 57 1.65 -12.99 4.74
N SER A 58 2.68 -12.99 5.58
CA SER A 58 2.84 -11.97 6.62
C SER A 58 3.17 -10.59 6.03
N LEU A 59 2.75 -9.54 6.72
CA LEU A 59 2.87 -8.15 6.27
C LEU A 59 3.80 -7.37 7.19
N ASP A 60 4.73 -6.64 6.60
CA ASP A 60 5.60 -5.69 7.31
C ASP A 60 5.39 -4.29 6.77
N VAL A 61 5.36 -3.29 7.66
CA VAL A 61 5.27 -1.86 7.29
C VAL A 61 6.44 -1.10 7.90
N SER A 62 7.23 -0.48 7.04
CA SER A 62 8.41 0.30 7.42
C SER A 62 8.17 1.79 7.17
N PRO A 63 8.03 2.61 8.23
CA PRO A 63 7.98 4.06 8.10
C PRO A 63 9.39 4.61 7.82
N ARG A 64 9.50 5.54 6.88
CA ARG A 64 10.75 6.21 6.50
C ARG A 64 10.52 7.71 6.35
N GLY A 65 11.54 8.49 6.67
CA GLY A 65 11.47 9.95 6.59
C GLY A 65 12.82 10.56 6.28
N ASP A 66 12.80 11.57 5.43
CA ASP A 66 13.94 12.35 4.95
C ASP A 66 13.42 13.70 4.43
N PRO A 67 14.26 14.73 4.21
CA PRO A 67 13.82 15.98 3.60
C PRO A 67 13.09 15.75 2.25
N PRO A 68 12.16 16.64 1.86
CA PRO A 68 11.49 16.57 0.56
C PRO A 68 12.50 16.43 -0.60
N GLY A 69 12.12 15.65 -1.62
CA GLY A 69 12.97 15.31 -2.76
C GLY A 69 13.87 14.09 -2.55
N SER A 70 13.82 13.45 -1.37
CA SER A 70 14.63 12.26 -1.10
C SER A 70 14.12 10.99 -1.79
N VAL A 71 12.81 10.89 -2.04
CA VAL A 71 12.24 9.92 -2.99
C VAL A 71 12.31 10.52 -4.39
N VAL A 72 12.99 9.85 -5.30
CA VAL A 72 13.14 10.31 -6.68
C VAL A 72 12.16 9.55 -7.57
N VAL A 73 11.31 10.28 -8.29
CA VAL A 73 10.52 9.71 -9.38
C VAL A 73 11.43 9.61 -10.60
N LEU A 74 11.77 8.38 -11.02
CA LEU A 74 12.60 8.16 -12.20
C LEU A 74 11.75 8.25 -13.48
N ASP A 75 10.56 7.66 -13.42
CA ASP A 75 9.52 7.69 -14.45
C ASP A 75 8.15 7.40 -13.79
N PRO A 76 7.01 7.52 -14.51
CA PRO A 76 5.67 7.30 -13.94
C PRO A 76 5.43 5.93 -13.30
N THR A 77 6.33 4.96 -13.48
CA THR A 77 6.23 3.59 -12.93
C THR A 77 7.39 3.20 -12.02
N THR A 78 8.41 4.06 -11.87
CA THR A 78 9.64 3.73 -11.15
C THR A 78 10.00 4.81 -10.14
N LEU A 79 10.13 4.41 -8.87
CA LEU A 79 10.60 5.24 -7.78
C LEU A 79 11.95 4.76 -7.26
N LEU A 80 12.86 5.69 -6.95
CA LEU A 80 14.07 5.42 -6.20
C LEU A 80 13.85 5.85 -4.75
N LEU A 81 13.97 4.87 -3.86
CA LEU A 81 13.80 5.06 -2.42
C LEU A 81 15.17 5.03 -1.76
N PRO A 82 15.52 6.02 -0.92
CA PRO A 82 16.81 6.04 -0.27
C PRO A 82 16.92 4.90 0.74
N ASP A 83 18.07 4.23 0.74
CA ASP A 83 18.47 3.34 1.82
C ASP A 83 19.32 4.14 2.83
N ARG A 84 18.88 4.14 4.09
CA ARG A 84 19.50 4.90 5.17
C ARG A 84 19.97 3.94 6.25
N LYS A 85 21.09 4.28 6.90
CA LYS A 85 21.53 3.55 8.09
C LYS A 85 20.44 3.63 9.15
N GLY A 86 19.85 2.48 9.44
CA GLY A 86 18.81 2.31 10.45
C GLY A 86 19.23 1.34 11.54
N ASN A 87 18.24 0.57 12.02
CA ASN A 87 18.43 -0.49 13.02
C ASN A 87 18.96 -1.81 12.43
N ASN A 88 19.33 -1.83 11.14
CA ASN A 88 19.85 -2.99 10.40
C ASN A 88 18.95 -4.24 10.39
N ARG A 89 17.63 -4.09 10.58
CA ARG A 89 16.72 -5.25 10.57
C ARG A 89 16.48 -5.83 9.18
N LEU A 90 16.72 -5.05 8.11
CA LEU A 90 16.58 -5.44 6.70
C LEU A 90 15.18 -5.97 6.29
N ASP A 91 14.17 -5.89 7.17
CA ASP A 91 12.83 -6.46 6.97
C ASP A 91 12.25 -6.08 5.60
N SER A 92 12.28 -4.80 5.19
CA SER A 92 11.77 -4.44 3.85
C SER A 92 12.61 -5.01 2.69
N MET A 93 13.92 -5.14 2.83
CA MET A 93 14.79 -5.55 1.71
C MET A 93 14.83 -7.07 1.51
N SER A 94 14.55 -7.86 2.54
CA SER A 94 14.45 -9.32 2.43
C SER A 94 13.10 -9.80 1.91
N ASN A 95 12.08 -8.91 1.91
CA ASN A 95 10.68 -9.28 1.75
C ASN A 95 10.02 -8.60 0.52
N VAL A 96 10.82 -8.02 -0.38
CA VAL A 96 10.38 -7.48 -1.70
C VAL A 96 10.86 -8.39 -2.80
#